data_AF-A0A067SSV0-F1
#
_entry.id   AF-A0A067SSV0-F1
#
_cell.length_a   1.000
_cell.length_b   1.000
_cell.length_c   1.000
_cell.angle_alpha   90.00
_cell.angle_beta   90.00
_cell.angle_gamma   90.00
#
_symmetry.space_group_name_H-M   'P 1'
#
loop_
_entity.id
_entity.type
_entity.pdbx_description
1 polymer ?
#
loop_
_entity_poly.entity_id
_entity_poly.type
_entity_poly.pdbx_seq_one_letter_code
_entity_poly.pdbx_strand_id
1 'polypeptide(L)'
;MSTKDGRDDMYWLSHRHCNTTFIAAGPLPLTLYISSSLPPPTFFFLHDAPKLEQVILECRIDNFGLSSHVPSPNLDGEQIPFAPSFTALGRLTIPAFWLIDMQLSSPDPEWFSKLNCLKMDVMVTKFEFPQSGQYSLTNFLRCLSELRVPASIFLQDLYLSYEYSVDNLNSADRTHPAYTFSGTDTYFKSVSKDFIAHFYALANVVSGFMLSFEDCEIPNISHLQYARNICLENIVDDQGQSLRNVLAAWEGSCLTTYSCPPFNDTFLSWLRSVQEYIRIDTEGNRVSIKAYPAVNLSSLQIDDCVNFTAPALMEVVKFRSDNHAAYLELGKAGSDKSLNTDSIDSVSVTGRGPPFTLEDMSLHWLYDKIEILTWNTEDDEGGEHWYQQGDEERCFD
;
A
#
# COMPACT_ATOMS: atom_id res chain seq x y z
N MET A 1 -27.55 -33.81 6.60
CA MET A 1 -26.77 -32.73 7.24
C MET A 1 -26.36 -31.77 6.14
N SER A 2 -27.04 -30.63 6.07
CA SER A 2 -26.73 -29.53 5.14
C SER A 2 -26.86 -28.28 6.00
N THR A 3 -25.74 -27.66 6.32
CA THR A 3 -25.68 -26.36 6.98
C THR A 3 -25.82 -25.30 5.89
N LYS A 4 -26.99 -24.67 5.83
CA LYS A 4 -27.21 -23.46 5.05
C LYS A 4 -26.46 -22.32 5.75
N ASP A 5 -25.46 -21.80 5.08
CA ASP A 5 -24.76 -20.58 5.44
C ASP A 5 -25.66 -19.40 5.04
N GLY A 6 -26.32 -18.79 6.03
CA GLY A 6 -27.26 -17.69 5.84
C GLY A 6 -26.53 -16.36 5.82
N ARG A 7 -26.09 -15.90 4.64
CA ARG A 7 -25.78 -14.49 4.41
C ARG A 7 -27.08 -13.77 4.08
N ASP A 8 -27.56 -12.96 5.02
CA ASP A 8 -28.70 -12.07 4.78
C ASP A 8 -28.20 -10.84 4.02
N ASP A 9 -28.28 -10.88 2.69
CA ASP A 9 -28.10 -9.70 1.85
C ASP A 9 -29.31 -8.78 2.05
N MET A 10 -29.12 -7.71 2.83
CA MET A 10 -30.19 -6.79 3.17
C MET A 10 -30.35 -5.72 2.08
N TYR A 11 -31.27 -5.95 1.15
CA TYR A 11 -31.63 -4.98 0.11
C TYR A 11 -32.50 -3.85 0.68
N TRP A 12 -32.01 -2.62 0.61
CA TRP A 12 -32.78 -1.44 0.98
C TRP A 12 -33.72 -1.00 -0.16
N LEU A 13 -35.03 -1.23 0.01
CA LEU A 13 -36.09 -0.60 -0.77
C LEU A 13 -36.63 0.60 0.02
N SER A 14 -36.26 1.82 -0.37
CA SER A 14 -36.76 3.04 0.26
C SER A 14 -38.22 3.31 -0.15
N HIS A 15 -39.14 3.26 0.81
CA HIS A 15 -40.41 3.97 0.76
C HIS A 15 -40.37 5.08 1.82
N ARG A 16 -40.70 6.30 1.40
CA ARG A 16 -40.65 7.51 2.23
C ARG A 16 -41.54 7.32 3.48
N HIS A 17 -40.99 7.68 4.64
CA HIS A 17 -41.62 7.73 5.97
C HIS A 17 -41.73 6.40 6.76
N CYS A 18 -40.59 5.79 7.10
CA CYS A 18 -40.48 4.91 8.27
C CYS A 18 -39.32 5.36 9.17
N ASN A 19 -39.63 5.82 10.38
CA ASN A 19 -38.68 5.83 11.50
C ASN A 19 -38.30 4.38 11.79
N THR A 20 -37.21 3.92 11.18
CA THR A 20 -36.74 2.55 11.33
C THR A 20 -35.57 2.55 12.30
N THR A 21 -35.83 2.13 13.54
CA THR A 21 -34.78 1.89 14.52
C THR A 21 -34.07 0.60 14.14
N PHE A 22 -32.78 0.68 13.78
CA PHE A 22 -31.94 -0.49 13.53
C PHE A 22 -31.61 -1.16 14.87
N ILE A 23 -32.35 -2.20 15.23
CA ILE A 23 -32.00 -3.08 16.35
C ILE A 23 -31.41 -4.36 15.78
N ALA A 24 -30.10 -4.35 15.49
CA ALA A 24 -29.36 -5.54 15.10
C ALA A 24 -29.02 -6.39 16.34
N ALA A 25 -29.48 -7.64 16.35
CA ALA A 25 -29.29 -8.60 17.44
C ALA A 25 -28.00 -9.44 17.32
N GLY A 26 -26.98 -8.97 16.58
CA GLY A 26 -25.71 -9.66 16.42
C GLY A 26 -24.67 -8.84 15.65
N PRO A 27 -23.40 -9.31 15.58
CA PRO A 27 -22.41 -8.76 14.67
C PRO A 27 -22.85 -9.04 13.23
N LEU A 28 -23.07 -8.00 12.44
CA LEU A 28 -23.63 -8.13 11.10
C LEU A 28 -22.82 -7.24 10.13
N PRO A 29 -22.28 -7.81 9.04
CA PRO A 29 -21.74 -6.99 7.96
C PRO A 29 -22.88 -6.26 7.27
N LEU A 30 -22.71 -4.96 7.02
CA LEU A 30 -23.67 -4.17 6.27
C LEU A 30 -23.09 -3.77 4.92
N THR A 31 -23.72 -4.26 3.84
CA THR A 31 -23.41 -3.85 2.47
C THR A 31 -24.52 -2.95 1.96
N LEU A 32 -24.18 -1.71 1.61
CA LEU A 32 -25.09 -0.74 1.03
C LEU A 32 -24.70 -0.49 -0.43
N TYR A 33 -25.58 -0.89 -1.33
CA TYR A 33 -25.50 -0.51 -2.73
C TYR A 33 -26.15 0.85 -2.90
N ILE A 34 -25.37 1.86 -3.32
CA ILE A 34 -25.80 3.24 -3.44
C ILE A 34 -25.87 3.60 -4.92
N SER A 35 -27.00 4.19 -5.29
CA SER A 35 -27.24 4.84 -6.59
C SER A 35 -27.67 6.27 -6.33
N SER A 36 -27.55 7.16 -7.32
CA SER A 36 -28.00 8.55 -7.21
C SER A 36 -29.50 8.68 -6.88
N SER A 37 -30.29 7.62 -7.05
CA SER A 37 -31.69 7.53 -6.65
C SER A 37 -31.92 7.09 -5.20
N LEU A 38 -30.88 6.74 -4.44
CA LEU A 38 -30.96 6.31 -3.04
C LEU A 38 -30.53 7.43 -2.09
N PRO A 39 -30.99 7.40 -0.82
CA PRO A 39 -30.53 8.36 0.18
C PRO A 39 -29.00 8.33 0.32
N PRO A 40 -28.35 9.48 0.59
CA PRO A 40 -26.93 9.51 0.90
C PRO A 40 -26.60 8.57 2.08
N PRO A 41 -25.44 7.90 2.06
CA PRO A 41 -24.99 7.02 3.14
C PRO A 41 -24.76 7.79 4.44
N THR A 42 -24.64 9.13 4.40
CA THR A 42 -24.59 9.98 5.60
C THR A 42 -25.76 9.72 6.54
N PHE A 43 -26.94 9.32 6.04
CA PHE A 43 -28.08 8.95 6.88
C PHE A 43 -27.77 7.78 7.83
N PHE A 44 -26.95 6.83 7.38
CA PHE A 44 -26.53 5.70 8.21
C PHE A 44 -25.74 6.17 9.44
N PHE A 45 -24.87 7.16 9.25
CA PHE A 45 -24.03 7.70 10.30
C PHE A 45 -24.78 8.60 11.28
N LEU A 46 -26.08 8.87 11.07
CA LEU A 46 -26.92 9.61 12.05
C LEU A 46 -27.39 8.73 13.22
N HIS A 47 -27.25 7.40 13.11
CA HIS A 47 -27.75 6.46 14.10
C HIS A 47 -26.63 5.68 14.75
N ASP A 48 -26.71 5.53 16.08
CA ASP A 48 -25.79 4.71 16.86
C ASP A 48 -25.85 3.24 16.42
N ALA A 49 -24.70 2.62 16.14
CA ALA A 49 -24.60 1.23 15.73
C ALA A 49 -23.38 0.54 16.36
N PRO A 50 -23.33 0.38 17.70
CA PRO A 50 -22.13 -0.06 18.43
C PRO A 50 -21.69 -1.50 18.13
N LYS A 51 -22.58 -2.32 17.54
CA LYS A 51 -22.32 -3.73 17.16
C LYS A 51 -21.95 -3.91 15.68
N LEU A 52 -21.92 -2.82 14.92
CA LEU A 52 -21.61 -2.87 13.50
C LEU A 52 -20.12 -3.14 13.31
N GLU A 53 -19.79 -4.24 12.64
CA GLU A 53 -18.39 -4.65 12.43
C GLU A 53 -17.85 -4.24 11.08
N GLN A 54 -18.71 -4.16 10.06
CA GLN A 54 -18.31 -3.87 8.70
C GLN A 54 -19.35 -3.00 8.00
N VAL A 55 -18.86 -1.98 7.29
CA VAL A 55 -19.63 -1.16 6.36
C VAL A 55 -18.98 -1.25 5.00
N ILE A 56 -19.74 -1.67 3.99
CA ILE A 56 -19.34 -1.62 2.59
C ILE A 56 -20.31 -0.69 1.87
N LEU A 57 -19.82 0.45 1.42
CA LEU A 57 -20.54 1.36 0.55
C LEU A 57 -20.07 1.08 -0.87
N GLU A 58 -20.92 0.47 -1.69
CA GLU A 58 -20.63 0.30 -3.12
C GLU A 58 -21.46 1.29 -3.91
N CYS A 59 -20.80 2.17 -4.66
CA CYS A 59 -21.48 3.05 -5.59
C CYS A 59 -21.22 2.61 -7.02
N ARG A 60 -22.29 2.39 -7.78
CA ARG A 60 -22.21 2.36 -9.24
C ARG A 60 -22.38 3.80 -9.71
N ILE A 61 -21.28 4.43 -10.09
CA ILE A 61 -21.27 5.79 -10.62
C ILE A 61 -21.91 5.74 -12.01
N ASP A 62 -23.23 5.73 -12.09
CA ASP A 62 -23.89 5.69 -13.39
C ASP A 62 -24.03 7.08 -13.99
N ASN A 63 -24.14 8.16 -13.20
CA ASN A 63 -24.35 9.53 -13.71
C ASN A 63 -24.12 10.64 -12.64
N PHE A 64 -23.09 10.57 -11.79
CA PHE A 64 -22.80 11.71 -10.92
C PHE A 64 -22.11 12.82 -11.72
N GLY A 65 -22.90 13.80 -12.16
CA GLY A 65 -22.36 15.07 -12.62
C GLY A 65 -21.66 15.77 -11.46
N LEU A 66 -20.33 15.67 -11.40
CA LEU A 66 -19.47 16.29 -10.38
C LEU A 66 -19.63 17.83 -10.30
N SER A 67 -20.38 18.43 -11.23
CA SER A 67 -20.70 19.85 -11.32
C SER A 67 -21.78 20.34 -10.34
N SER A 68 -22.61 19.46 -9.79
CA SER A 68 -23.65 19.85 -8.82
C SER A 68 -23.39 19.20 -7.46
N HIS A 69 -23.35 20.03 -6.40
CA HIS A 69 -23.36 19.55 -5.02
C HIS A 69 -24.42 18.46 -4.84
N VAL A 70 -24.05 17.34 -4.24
CA VAL A 70 -25.05 16.40 -3.70
C VAL A 70 -25.84 17.20 -2.68
N PRO A 71 -27.17 17.36 -2.85
CA PRO A 71 -27.98 18.05 -1.86
C PRO A 71 -27.80 17.33 -0.54
N SER A 72 -27.23 18.02 0.46
CA SER A 72 -27.15 17.50 1.81
C SER A 72 -28.59 17.17 2.27
N PRO A 73 -28.85 15.97 2.84
CA PRO A 73 -30.18 15.57 3.27
C PRO A 73 -30.75 16.42 4.42
N ASN A 74 -29.99 17.43 4.89
CA ASN A 74 -30.43 18.45 5.84
C ASN A 74 -31.47 19.38 5.19
N LEU A 75 -32.67 18.86 5.00
CA LEU A 75 -33.91 19.62 4.92
C LEU A 75 -33.98 20.47 6.21
N ASP A 76 -34.13 21.79 6.03
CA ASP A 76 -34.42 22.77 7.10
C ASP A 76 -33.28 23.28 7.99
N GLY A 77 -32.01 23.13 7.59
CA GLY A 77 -30.90 23.96 8.13
C GLY A 77 -30.35 23.58 9.51
N GLU A 78 -30.92 22.58 10.19
CA GLU A 78 -30.30 21.95 11.35
C GLU A 78 -29.43 20.76 10.91
N GLN A 79 -28.11 20.91 11.02
CA GLN A 79 -27.18 19.82 10.74
C GLN A 79 -27.13 18.88 11.96
N ILE A 80 -27.63 17.66 11.80
CA ILE A 80 -27.59 16.63 12.85
C ILE A 80 -26.18 16.01 12.88
N PRO A 81 -25.51 15.94 14.04
CA PRO A 81 -24.18 15.33 14.15
C PRO A 81 -24.24 13.84 13.90
N PHE A 82 -23.18 13.31 13.26
CA PHE A 82 -23.02 11.88 13.13
C PHE A 82 -22.81 11.21 14.49
N ALA A 83 -23.40 10.04 14.65
CA ALA A 83 -23.27 9.17 15.79
C ALA A 83 -21.78 8.79 16.00
N PRO A 84 -21.25 8.89 17.23
CA PRO A 84 -19.87 8.49 17.50
C PRO A 84 -19.71 6.98 17.75
N SER A 85 -20.82 6.24 17.96
CA SER A 85 -20.78 4.88 18.51
C SER A 85 -20.67 3.79 17.44
N PHE A 86 -19.53 3.76 16.75
CA PHE A 86 -19.12 2.67 15.85
C PHE A 86 -17.98 1.84 16.46
N THR A 87 -18.15 1.43 17.72
CA THR A 87 -17.07 0.84 18.53
C THR A 87 -16.56 -0.51 18.05
N ALA A 88 -17.40 -1.28 17.35
CA ALA A 88 -17.06 -2.58 16.80
C ALA A 88 -16.59 -2.51 15.33
N LEU A 89 -16.61 -1.33 14.69
CA LEU A 89 -16.33 -1.19 13.27
C LEU A 89 -14.86 -1.52 12.98
N GLY A 90 -14.63 -2.70 12.41
CA GLY A 90 -13.33 -3.20 12.01
C GLY A 90 -13.05 -3.01 10.52
N ARG A 91 -14.06 -2.74 9.69
CA ARG A 91 -13.86 -2.51 8.25
C ARG A 91 -14.82 -1.48 7.67
N LEU A 92 -14.28 -0.53 6.93
CA LEU A 92 -15.00 0.50 6.18
C LEU A 92 -14.53 0.50 4.72
N THR A 93 -15.38 0.05 3.81
CA THR A 93 -15.17 0.20 2.37
C THR A 93 -16.03 1.34 1.85
N ILE A 94 -15.42 2.32 1.19
CA ILE A 94 -16.08 3.56 0.78
C ILE A 94 -15.52 4.11 -0.53
N PRO A 95 -16.35 4.64 -1.45
CA PRO A 95 -15.85 5.35 -2.61
C PRO A 95 -15.21 6.69 -2.20
N ALA A 96 -14.14 7.11 -2.86
CA ALA A 96 -13.38 8.30 -2.42
C ALA A 96 -14.24 9.57 -2.28
N PHE A 97 -15.20 9.79 -3.18
CA PHE A 97 -16.09 10.94 -3.12
C PHE A 97 -16.99 10.97 -1.89
N TRP A 98 -17.43 9.80 -1.39
CA TRP A 98 -18.23 9.74 -0.17
C TRP A 98 -17.40 10.09 1.06
N LEU A 99 -16.12 9.73 1.09
CA LEU A 99 -15.24 10.17 2.17
C LEU A 99 -15.18 11.71 2.23
N ILE A 100 -15.02 12.36 1.09
CA ILE A 100 -15.01 13.83 0.97
C ILE A 100 -16.38 14.41 1.35
N ASP A 101 -17.45 13.85 0.81
CA ASP A 101 -18.82 14.35 1.03
C ASP A 101 -19.26 14.24 2.48
N MET A 102 -18.91 13.13 3.16
CA MET A 102 -19.18 12.96 4.59
C MET A 102 -18.45 14.02 5.42
N GLN A 103 -17.20 14.34 5.08
CA GLN A 103 -16.47 15.38 5.80
C GLN A 103 -17.06 16.77 5.57
N LEU A 104 -17.46 17.09 4.34
CA LEU A 104 -18.08 18.37 4.00
C LEU A 104 -19.50 18.52 4.56
N SER A 105 -20.22 17.41 4.71
CA SER A 105 -21.61 17.38 5.17
C SER A 105 -21.76 17.26 6.69
N SER A 106 -20.71 16.86 7.40
CA SER A 106 -20.74 16.72 8.86
C SER A 106 -20.74 18.09 9.53
N PRO A 107 -21.67 18.37 10.48
CA PRO A 107 -21.56 19.54 11.35
C PRO A 107 -20.37 19.46 12.32
N ASP A 108 -19.87 18.24 12.54
CA ASP A 108 -18.75 17.95 13.42
C ASP A 108 -17.52 17.63 12.56
N PRO A 109 -16.63 18.60 12.30
CA PRO A 109 -15.45 18.40 11.46
C PRO A 109 -14.46 17.41 12.08
N GLU A 110 -14.58 17.15 13.38
CA GLU A 110 -13.73 16.20 14.11
C GLU A 110 -14.31 14.78 14.15
N TRP A 111 -15.46 14.52 13.51
CA TRP A 111 -16.15 13.24 13.64
C TRP A 111 -15.26 12.05 13.23
N PHE A 112 -14.54 12.13 12.12
CA PHE A 112 -13.60 11.06 11.71
C PHE A 112 -12.52 10.79 12.76
N SER A 113 -12.06 11.83 13.45
CA SER A 113 -11.07 11.69 14.52
C SER A 113 -11.65 11.01 15.78
N LYS A 114 -12.97 11.02 15.94
CA LYS A 114 -13.68 10.38 17.06
C LYS A 114 -13.93 8.89 16.82
N LEU A 115 -13.86 8.44 15.56
CA LEU A 115 -13.91 7.02 15.24
C LEU A 115 -12.66 6.30 15.80
N ASN A 116 -12.87 5.11 16.36
CA ASN A 116 -11.77 4.27 16.82
C ASN A 116 -11.12 3.54 15.63
N CYS A 117 -10.37 4.28 14.82
CA CYS A 117 -9.78 3.75 13.60
C CYS A 117 -8.61 2.77 13.84
N LEU A 118 -8.03 2.72 15.04
CA LEU A 118 -6.80 1.95 15.34
C LEU A 118 -6.88 0.45 15.00
N LYS A 119 -8.09 -0.09 14.89
CA LYS A 119 -8.36 -1.50 14.54
C LYS A 119 -9.16 -1.65 13.24
N MET A 120 -9.36 -0.55 12.53
CA MET A 120 -10.23 -0.48 11.37
C MET A 120 -9.41 -0.55 10.09
N ASP A 121 -9.81 -1.42 9.18
CA ASP A 121 -9.39 -1.42 7.79
C ASP A 121 -10.23 -0.40 7.02
N VAL A 122 -9.58 0.58 6.38
CA VAL A 122 -10.26 1.57 5.54
C VAL A 122 -9.91 1.31 4.08
N MET A 123 -10.91 0.96 3.29
CA MET A 123 -10.76 0.69 1.87
C MET A 123 -11.45 1.77 1.06
N VAL A 124 -10.65 2.65 0.45
CA VAL A 124 -11.13 3.68 -0.46
C VAL A 124 -11.09 3.15 -1.89
N THR A 125 -12.23 3.19 -2.57
CA THR A 125 -12.39 2.58 -3.90
C THR A 125 -12.86 3.58 -4.96
N LYS A 126 -12.57 3.28 -6.22
CA LYS A 126 -13.30 3.72 -7.43
C LYS A 126 -13.60 5.22 -7.47
N PHE A 127 -12.61 6.01 -7.89
CA PHE A 127 -12.84 7.42 -8.16
C PHE A 127 -11.83 8.02 -9.12
N GLU A 128 -12.32 8.92 -9.97
CA GLU A 128 -11.50 9.71 -10.88
C GLU A 128 -11.49 11.17 -10.38
N PHE A 129 -10.35 11.62 -9.88
CA PHE A 129 -10.23 12.93 -9.25
C PHE A 129 -10.10 14.04 -10.30
N PRO A 130 -11.01 15.05 -10.29
CA PRO A 130 -10.84 16.24 -11.12
C PRO A 130 -9.65 17.08 -10.65
N GLN A 131 -9.10 17.88 -11.57
CA GLN A 131 -7.98 18.79 -11.29
C GLN A 131 -8.32 19.82 -10.21
N SER A 132 -9.58 20.24 -10.15
CA SER A 132 -10.04 21.27 -9.22
C SER A 132 -11.46 20.99 -8.76
N GLY A 133 -11.92 21.77 -7.78
CA GLY A 133 -13.25 21.66 -7.21
C GLY A 133 -13.28 20.87 -5.90
N GLN A 134 -14.49 20.61 -5.41
CA GLN A 134 -14.71 20.01 -4.10
C GLN A 134 -14.16 18.58 -3.99
N TYR A 135 -14.22 17.80 -5.06
CA TYR A 135 -13.77 16.41 -5.09
C TYR A 135 -12.32 16.25 -5.60
N SER A 136 -11.50 17.30 -5.53
CA SER A 136 -10.09 17.22 -5.92
C SER A 136 -9.27 16.29 -5.02
N LEU A 137 -8.14 15.82 -5.52
CA LEU A 137 -7.19 15.01 -4.75
C LEU A 137 -6.73 15.71 -3.46
N THR A 138 -6.52 17.03 -3.50
CA THR A 138 -6.13 17.83 -2.33
C THR A 138 -7.18 17.74 -1.21
N ASN A 139 -8.46 17.85 -1.54
CA ASN A 139 -9.52 17.74 -0.54
C ASN A 139 -9.65 16.32 -0.01
N PHE A 140 -9.44 15.31 -0.84
CA PHE A 140 -9.37 13.91 -0.42
C PHE A 140 -8.24 13.67 0.59
N LEU A 141 -7.03 14.14 0.29
CA LEU A 141 -5.88 14.02 1.19
C LEU A 141 -6.10 14.73 2.52
N ARG A 142 -6.75 15.89 2.51
CA ARG A 142 -7.19 16.56 3.75
C ARG A 142 -8.09 15.64 4.59
N CYS A 143 -9.12 15.05 3.98
CA CYS A 143 -10.04 14.14 4.69
C CYS A 143 -9.30 12.90 5.22
N LEU A 144 -8.40 12.31 4.41
CA LEU A 144 -7.58 11.17 4.84
C LEU A 144 -6.67 11.54 6.01
N SER A 145 -6.09 12.74 6.03
CA SER A 145 -5.19 13.18 7.11
C SER A 145 -5.91 13.40 8.44
N GLU A 146 -7.23 13.54 8.43
CA GLU A 146 -8.07 13.68 9.63
C GLU A 146 -8.48 12.33 10.22
N LEU A 147 -8.31 11.23 9.46
CA LEU A 147 -8.47 9.88 9.99
C LEU A 147 -7.32 9.60 10.98
N ARG A 148 -7.67 9.23 12.20
CA ARG A 148 -6.68 8.67 13.12
C ARG A 148 -6.08 7.40 12.50
N VAL A 149 -4.78 7.21 12.67
CA VAL A 149 -3.96 6.10 12.14
C VAL A 149 -4.74 4.79 12.11
N PRO A 150 -5.31 4.39 10.97
CA PRO A 150 -6.03 3.14 10.88
C PRO A 150 -5.06 1.95 10.83
N ALA A 151 -5.60 0.76 11.10
CA ALA A 151 -4.82 -0.48 11.02
C ALA A 151 -4.31 -0.70 9.59
N SER A 152 -5.18 -0.52 8.60
CA SER A 152 -4.80 -0.63 7.20
C SER A 152 -5.56 0.36 6.35
N ILE A 153 -4.92 0.89 5.31
CA ILE A 153 -5.57 1.72 4.28
C ILE A 153 -5.34 1.09 2.92
N PHE A 154 -6.43 0.79 2.23
CA PHE A 154 -6.43 0.28 0.88
C PHE A 154 -6.93 1.37 -0.06
N LEU A 155 -6.11 1.75 -1.02
CA LEU A 155 -6.43 2.70 -2.09
C LEU A 155 -6.56 1.90 -3.38
N GLN A 156 -7.79 1.74 -3.86
CA GLN A 156 -8.09 0.86 -4.99
C GLN A 156 -8.85 1.57 -6.11
N ASP A 157 -8.46 1.32 -7.37
CA ASP A 157 -9.14 1.84 -8.56
C ASP A 157 -9.26 3.38 -8.52
N LEU A 158 -8.15 4.07 -8.22
CA LEU A 158 -8.09 5.53 -8.10
C LEU A 158 -7.28 6.14 -9.26
N TYR A 159 -7.84 7.20 -9.87
CA TYR A 159 -7.30 7.81 -11.10
C TYR A 159 -7.38 9.33 -11.04
N LEU A 160 -6.58 10.04 -11.84
CA LEU A 160 -6.77 11.47 -12.10
C LEU A 160 -7.47 11.66 -13.43
N SER A 161 -8.37 12.65 -13.51
CA SER A 161 -9.05 13.02 -14.76
C SER A 161 -8.19 13.91 -15.68
N TYR A 162 -6.93 14.08 -15.33
CA TYR A 162 -5.98 15.01 -15.96
C TYR A 162 -4.59 14.42 -15.82
N GLU A 163 -3.73 14.74 -16.79
CA GLU A 163 -2.34 14.34 -16.76
C GLU A 163 -1.57 15.14 -15.71
N TYR A 164 -0.84 14.45 -14.84
CA TYR A 164 -0.01 15.08 -13.83
C TYR A 164 1.46 15.04 -14.25
N SER A 165 2.04 16.21 -14.52
CA SER A 165 3.47 16.35 -14.78
C SER A 165 4.16 17.07 -13.63
N VAL A 166 5.19 16.41 -13.07
CA VAL A 166 6.04 16.94 -12.00
C VAL A 166 6.79 18.20 -12.45
N ASP A 167 7.06 18.36 -13.75
CA ASP A 167 7.81 19.49 -14.31
C ASP A 167 7.01 20.80 -14.29
N ASN A 168 5.68 20.72 -14.19
CA ASN A 168 4.80 21.91 -14.17
C ASN A 168 4.77 22.62 -12.79
N LEU A 169 5.34 22.02 -11.75
CA LEU A 169 5.45 22.63 -10.42
C LEU A 169 6.76 23.42 -10.33
N ASN A 170 6.65 24.75 -10.51
CA ASN A 170 7.75 25.70 -10.35
C ASN A 170 8.58 25.36 -9.10
N SER A 171 9.84 25.00 -9.32
CA SER A 171 10.79 24.39 -8.38
C SER A 171 11.13 25.21 -7.12
N ALA A 172 10.53 26.39 -6.94
CA ALA A 172 10.76 27.28 -5.81
C ALA A 172 9.80 27.07 -4.63
N ASP A 173 8.68 26.36 -4.85
CA ASP A 173 7.62 26.20 -3.83
C ASP A 173 7.41 24.74 -3.42
N ARG A 174 8.48 23.92 -3.48
CA ARG A 174 8.52 22.56 -2.88
C ARG A 174 8.58 22.66 -1.35
N THR A 175 7.64 23.42 -0.79
CA THR A 175 7.34 23.41 0.62
C THR A 175 6.86 22.00 0.99
N HIS A 176 7.27 21.55 2.16
CA HIS A 176 7.04 20.20 2.68
C HIS A 176 5.64 19.66 2.37
N PRO A 177 5.48 18.33 2.19
CA PRO A 177 4.19 17.71 1.94
C PRO A 177 3.14 18.28 2.91
N ALA A 178 2.08 18.86 2.36
CA ALA A 178 1.08 19.58 3.15
C ALA A 178 0.28 18.66 4.08
N TYR A 179 0.25 17.37 3.74
CA TYR A 179 -0.47 16.34 4.48
C TYR A 179 0.49 15.29 4.99
N THR A 180 0.29 14.83 6.22
CA THR A 180 0.91 13.59 6.71
C THR A 180 -0.16 12.53 6.77
N PHE A 181 0.15 11.40 6.16
CA PHE A 181 -0.71 10.24 6.08
C PHE A 181 0.01 9.09 6.78
N SER A 182 -0.56 8.61 7.88
CA SER A 182 0.04 7.56 8.70
C SER A 182 -0.93 6.40 8.81
N GLY A 183 -0.49 5.21 8.43
CA GLY A 183 -1.19 3.94 8.61
C GLY A 183 -0.23 2.87 9.12
N THR A 184 -0.73 1.81 9.77
CA THR A 184 0.15 0.65 10.02
C THR A 184 0.50 -0.01 8.69
N ASP A 185 -0.51 -0.28 7.86
CA ASP A 185 -0.31 -0.82 6.51
C ASP A 185 -0.98 0.06 5.45
N THR A 186 -0.31 0.24 4.30
CA THR A 186 -0.83 1.00 3.16
C THR A 186 -0.77 0.15 1.90
N TYR A 187 -1.87 0.06 1.17
CA TYR A 187 -2.00 -0.74 -0.04
C TYR A 187 -2.48 0.14 -1.19
N PHE A 188 -1.81 0.06 -2.34
CA PHE A 188 -2.24 0.62 -3.61
C PHE A 188 -2.58 -0.52 -4.56
N LYS A 189 -3.81 -0.56 -5.07
CA LYS A 189 -4.28 -1.61 -5.97
C LYS A 189 -4.92 -1.02 -7.22
N SER A 190 -4.34 -1.32 -8.38
CA SER A 190 -4.84 -0.85 -9.68
C SER A 190 -4.99 0.69 -9.74
N VAL A 191 -4.07 1.41 -9.09
CA VAL A 191 -4.06 2.88 -9.01
C VAL A 191 -3.18 3.45 -10.12
N SER A 192 -3.62 4.55 -10.75
CA SER A 192 -2.84 5.14 -11.84
C SER A 192 -1.53 5.78 -11.40
N LYS A 193 -0.52 5.73 -12.27
CA LYS A 193 0.76 6.41 -12.10
C LYS A 193 0.62 7.88 -11.73
N ASP A 194 -0.23 8.60 -12.45
CA ASP A 194 -0.45 10.04 -12.24
C ASP A 194 -1.07 10.32 -10.86
N PHE A 195 -1.98 9.46 -10.41
CA PHE A 195 -2.51 9.54 -9.05
C PHE A 195 -1.40 9.34 -8.03
N ILE A 196 -0.60 8.28 -8.14
CA ILE A 196 0.49 8.00 -7.19
C ILE A 196 1.48 9.18 -7.17
N ALA A 197 1.85 9.70 -8.33
CA ALA A 197 2.81 10.80 -8.45
C ALA A 197 2.30 12.06 -7.74
N HIS A 198 1.04 12.43 -7.98
CA HIS A 198 0.44 13.61 -7.35
C HIS A 198 0.15 13.38 -5.87
N PHE A 199 -0.23 12.16 -5.47
CA PHE A 199 -0.44 11.78 -4.08
C PHE A 199 0.84 11.96 -3.25
N TYR A 200 1.96 11.42 -3.72
CA TYR A 200 3.27 11.57 -3.05
C TYR A 200 3.85 12.98 -3.13
N ALA A 201 3.43 13.80 -4.10
CA ALA A 201 3.81 15.22 -4.14
C ALA A 201 3.08 16.06 -3.08
N LEU A 202 1.88 15.65 -2.69
CA LEU A 202 1.05 16.36 -1.72
C LEU A 202 1.15 15.80 -0.29
N ALA A 203 1.41 14.51 -0.15
CA ALA A 203 1.36 13.79 1.12
C ALA A 203 2.68 13.09 1.46
N ASN A 204 3.07 13.20 2.74
CA ASN A 204 4.08 12.35 3.35
C ASN A 204 3.42 11.06 3.84
N VAL A 205 3.74 9.93 3.19
CA VAL A 205 3.16 8.62 3.51
C VAL A 205 4.08 7.90 4.49
N VAL A 206 3.55 7.56 5.65
CA VAL A 206 4.26 6.80 6.68
C VAL A 206 3.50 5.50 6.90
N SER A 207 4.07 4.39 6.43
CA SER A 207 3.50 3.05 6.65
C SER A 207 4.30 2.36 7.72
N GLY A 208 3.71 2.06 8.87
CA GLY A 208 4.45 1.50 10.00
C GLY A 208 5.09 0.14 9.68
N PHE A 209 4.35 -0.75 9.04
CA PHE A 209 4.72 -2.14 8.86
C PHE A 209 4.74 -2.57 7.39
N MET A 210 3.66 -2.40 6.63
CA MET A 210 3.58 -2.83 5.23
C MET A 210 3.26 -1.68 4.27
N LEU A 211 3.95 -1.64 3.14
CA LEU A 211 3.60 -0.85 1.96
C LEU A 211 3.43 -1.79 0.76
N SER A 212 2.26 -1.81 0.13
CA SER A 212 1.95 -2.74 -0.96
C SER A 212 1.54 -2.02 -2.23
N PHE A 213 2.01 -2.50 -3.38
CA PHE A 213 1.58 -2.08 -4.70
C PHE A 213 1.16 -3.31 -5.52
N GLU A 214 -0.07 -3.31 -6.05
CA GLU A 214 -0.63 -4.38 -6.86
C GLU A 214 -1.18 -3.77 -8.16
N ASP A 215 -0.81 -4.31 -9.33
CA ASP A 215 -1.29 -3.84 -10.64
C ASP A 215 -1.05 -2.32 -10.87
N CYS A 216 0.07 -1.80 -10.39
CA CYS A 216 0.40 -0.38 -10.45
C CYS A 216 1.62 -0.10 -11.35
N GLU A 217 1.60 1.03 -12.05
CA GLU A 217 2.81 1.64 -12.62
C GLU A 217 3.32 2.71 -11.65
N ILE A 218 4.50 2.47 -11.06
CA ILE A 218 4.98 3.28 -9.92
C ILE A 218 5.88 4.43 -10.43
N PRO A 219 5.49 5.70 -10.23
CA PRO A 219 6.28 6.85 -10.64
C PRO A 219 7.53 7.01 -9.77
N ASN A 220 8.44 7.90 -10.17
CA ASN A 220 9.58 8.28 -9.34
C ASN A 220 9.09 8.99 -8.06
N ILE A 221 9.35 8.38 -6.90
CA ILE A 221 8.99 8.93 -5.59
C ILE A 221 10.20 9.69 -5.04
N SER A 222 10.08 11.01 -4.88
CA SER A 222 11.20 11.86 -4.47
C SER A 222 11.52 11.83 -2.97
N HIS A 223 10.62 11.28 -2.15
CA HIS A 223 10.74 11.27 -0.71
C HIS A 223 10.98 9.86 -0.20
N LEU A 224 11.82 9.73 0.83
CA LEU A 224 12.09 8.45 1.46
C LEU A 224 10.83 7.93 2.16
N GLN A 225 10.48 6.69 1.87
CA GLN A 225 9.33 5.96 2.36
C GLN A 225 9.79 4.99 3.44
N TYR A 226 9.31 5.22 4.66
CA TYR A 226 9.55 4.30 5.75
C TYR A 226 8.42 3.26 5.79
N ALA A 227 8.79 2.00 5.60
CA ALA A 227 7.93 0.83 5.80
C ALA A 227 8.82 -0.38 6.05
N ARG A 228 8.57 -1.17 7.10
CA ARG A 228 9.41 -2.33 7.41
C ARG A 228 9.43 -3.33 6.24
N ASN A 229 8.25 -3.61 5.68
CA ASN A 229 8.06 -4.52 4.59
C ASN A 229 7.48 -3.79 3.39
N ILE A 230 7.91 -4.19 2.19
CA ILE A 230 7.28 -3.78 0.94
C ILE A 230 6.84 -5.01 0.15
N CYS A 231 5.62 -4.96 -0.38
CA CYS A 231 5.04 -6.00 -1.22
C CYS A 231 4.77 -5.43 -2.62
N LEU A 232 5.26 -6.11 -3.65
CA LEU A 232 5.15 -5.70 -5.05
C LEU A 232 4.51 -6.85 -5.83
N GLU A 233 3.31 -6.63 -6.36
CA GLU A 233 2.53 -7.66 -7.05
C GLU A 233 2.11 -7.18 -8.44
N ASN A 234 2.33 -7.99 -9.47
CA ASN A 234 1.90 -7.69 -10.84
C ASN A 234 2.27 -6.26 -11.30
N ILE A 235 3.47 -5.79 -10.93
CA ILE A 235 3.86 -4.40 -11.20
C ILE A 235 3.92 -4.14 -12.71
N VAL A 236 3.18 -3.13 -13.15
CA VAL A 236 3.17 -2.65 -14.53
C VAL A 236 4.41 -1.80 -14.73
N ASP A 237 5.23 -2.16 -15.72
CA ASP A 237 6.53 -1.54 -15.87
C ASP A 237 7.03 -1.58 -17.32
N ASP A 238 7.50 -0.42 -17.79
CA ASP A 238 8.29 -0.32 -18.99
C ASP A 238 9.78 -0.41 -18.60
N GLN A 239 10.36 -1.61 -18.75
CA GLN A 239 11.80 -1.90 -18.54
C GLN A 239 12.30 -1.90 -17.08
N GLY A 240 11.44 -2.12 -16.09
CA GLY A 240 11.88 -2.27 -14.69
C GLY A 240 12.02 -0.94 -13.93
N GLN A 241 11.52 0.16 -14.47
CA GLN A 241 11.59 1.48 -13.88
C GLN A 241 10.67 1.64 -12.65
N SER A 242 9.46 1.07 -12.65
CA SER A 242 8.54 1.08 -11.50
C SER A 242 9.19 0.45 -10.26
N LEU A 243 9.79 -0.74 -10.40
CA LEU A 243 10.49 -1.41 -9.28
C LEU A 243 11.67 -0.56 -8.79
N ARG A 244 12.43 0.04 -9.71
CA ARG A 244 13.58 0.88 -9.35
C ARG A 244 13.16 2.13 -8.60
N ASN A 245 12.09 2.78 -9.05
CA ASN A 245 11.56 4.00 -8.44
C ASN A 245 11.18 3.76 -6.98
N VAL A 246 10.42 2.69 -6.71
CA VAL A 246 9.94 2.43 -5.35
C VAL A 246 11.06 1.99 -4.41
N LEU A 247 11.99 1.15 -4.87
CA LEU A 247 13.09 0.65 -4.03
C LEU A 247 14.23 1.66 -3.83
N ALA A 248 14.39 2.62 -4.75
CA ALA A 248 15.26 3.77 -4.55
C ALA A 248 14.75 4.69 -3.43
N ALA A 249 13.42 4.77 -3.30
CA ALA A 249 12.73 5.60 -2.33
C ALA A 249 12.36 4.86 -1.04
N TRP A 250 12.66 3.57 -0.89
CA TRP A 250 12.22 2.77 0.26
C TRP A 250 13.32 2.56 1.30
N GLU A 251 12.95 2.70 2.58
CA GLU A 251 13.76 2.36 3.73
C GLU A 251 13.03 1.31 4.59
N GLY A 252 13.39 0.05 4.36
CA GLY A 252 12.89 -1.12 5.08
C GLY A 252 13.80 -2.33 4.85
N SER A 253 13.39 -3.48 5.38
CA SER A 253 14.24 -4.66 5.46
C SER A 253 13.70 -5.89 4.72
N CYS A 254 12.40 -5.95 4.45
CA CYS A 254 11.78 -7.11 3.81
C CYS A 254 11.13 -6.71 2.49
N LEU A 255 11.60 -7.29 1.38
CA LEU A 255 10.98 -7.14 0.07
C LEU A 255 10.29 -8.44 -0.29
N THR A 256 9.01 -8.34 -0.62
CA THR A 256 8.21 -9.44 -1.16
C THR A 256 7.77 -9.10 -2.59
N THR A 257 7.95 -10.02 -3.53
CA THR A 257 7.52 -9.85 -4.92
C THR A 257 6.68 -11.02 -5.38
N TYR A 258 5.51 -10.74 -5.96
CA TYR A 258 4.56 -11.73 -6.44
C TYR A 258 4.28 -11.52 -7.93
N SER A 259 4.42 -12.57 -8.74
CA SER A 259 4.05 -12.55 -10.17
C SER A 259 4.53 -11.27 -10.88
N CYS A 260 5.79 -10.89 -10.70
CA CYS A 260 6.32 -9.61 -11.18
C CYS A 260 7.23 -9.81 -12.40
N PRO A 261 6.74 -9.67 -13.64
CA PRO A 261 7.58 -9.75 -14.84
C PRO A 261 8.84 -8.87 -14.84
N PRO A 262 8.82 -7.64 -14.26
CA PRO A 262 10.01 -6.79 -14.24
C PRO A 262 11.10 -7.27 -13.26
N PHE A 263 10.79 -8.24 -12.39
CA PHE A 263 11.76 -8.90 -11.53
C PHE A 263 12.60 -9.89 -12.36
N ASN A 264 13.73 -9.41 -12.88
CA ASN A 264 14.60 -10.14 -13.79
C ASN A 264 16.09 -9.89 -13.51
N ASP A 265 16.98 -10.56 -14.23
CA ASP A 265 18.44 -10.45 -14.04
C ASP A 265 18.98 -9.02 -14.24
N THR A 266 18.33 -8.22 -15.10
CA THR A 266 18.71 -6.82 -15.29
C THR A 266 18.36 -5.99 -14.05
N PHE A 267 17.20 -6.25 -13.44
CA PHE A 267 16.80 -5.65 -12.18
C PHE A 267 17.69 -6.11 -11.01
N LEU A 268 18.01 -7.41 -10.92
CA LEU A 268 18.94 -7.95 -9.92
C LEU A 268 20.34 -7.34 -10.06
N SER A 269 20.84 -7.22 -11.30
CA SER A 269 22.12 -6.55 -11.56
C SER A 269 22.11 -5.07 -11.16
N TRP A 270 20.95 -4.40 -11.24
CA TRP A 270 20.79 -3.04 -10.70
C TRP A 270 20.77 -3.05 -9.17
N LEU A 271 20.09 -4.01 -8.53
CA LEU A 271 19.99 -4.13 -7.08
C LEU A 271 21.35 -4.33 -6.38
N ARG A 272 22.31 -5.01 -7.04
CA ARG A 272 23.69 -5.13 -6.56
C ARG A 272 24.57 -3.91 -6.82
N SER A 273 24.14 -2.98 -7.67
CA SER A 273 24.99 -1.88 -8.13
C SER A 273 24.89 -0.67 -7.21
N VAL A 274 26.02 0.01 -6.99
CA VAL A 274 26.03 1.27 -6.23
C VAL A 274 25.39 2.35 -7.09
N GLN A 275 24.35 2.98 -6.54
CA GLN A 275 23.62 4.06 -7.19
C GLN A 275 23.89 5.38 -6.48
N GLU A 276 23.82 6.47 -7.23
CA GLU A 276 23.86 7.83 -6.69
C GLU A 276 22.44 8.36 -6.54
N TYR A 277 22.04 8.65 -5.30
CA TYR A 277 20.73 9.18 -4.97
C TYR A 277 20.83 10.60 -4.45
N ILE A 278 19.87 11.44 -4.81
CA ILE A 278 19.69 12.74 -4.18
C ILE A 278 18.62 12.60 -3.12
N ARG A 279 19.00 12.70 -1.84
CA ARG A 279 18.08 12.73 -0.71
C ARG A 279 17.88 14.15 -0.21
N ILE A 280 16.75 14.39 0.45
CA ILE A 280 16.50 15.62 1.19
C ILE A 280 16.77 15.30 2.66
N ASP A 281 17.71 15.99 3.31
CA ASP A 281 18.01 15.82 4.73
C ASP A 281 16.95 16.47 5.64
N THR A 282 17.14 16.36 6.96
CA THR A 282 16.23 16.93 7.97
C THR A 282 16.15 18.45 7.91
N GLU A 283 17.17 19.11 7.36
CA GLU A 283 17.21 20.56 7.17
C GLU A 283 16.66 20.99 5.80
N GLY A 284 16.22 20.03 4.96
CA GLY A 284 15.68 20.29 3.63
C GLY A 284 16.76 20.42 2.54
N ASN A 285 18.03 20.15 2.83
CA ASN A 285 19.09 20.23 1.82
C ASN A 285 19.14 18.97 0.96
N ARG A 286 19.55 19.16 -0.30
CA ARG A 286 19.77 18.06 -1.24
C ARG A 286 21.16 17.48 -1.02
N VAL A 287 21.22 16.25 -0.53
CA VAL A 287 22.46 15.51 -0.29
C VAL A 287 22.58 14.39 -1.31
N SER A 288 23.70 14.35 -2.03
CA SER A 288 24.04 13.20 -2.88
C SER A 288 24.64 12.09 -2.01
N ILE A 289 24.06 10.91 -2.07
CA ILE A 289 24.56 9.71 -1.39
C ILE A 289 24.86 8.62 -2.41
N LYS A 290 25.89 7.81 -2.14
CA LYS A 290 26.19 6.60 -2.91
C LYS A 290 25.85 5.38 -2.07
N ALA A 291 24.84 4.63 -2.48
CA ALA A 291 24.33 3.48 -1.73
C ALA A 291 23.77 2.42 -2.67
N TYR A 292 23.58 1.20 -2.15
CA TYR A 292 22.76 0.21 -2.82
C TYR A 292 21.28 0.62 -2.76
N PRO A 293 20.47 0.29 -3.78
CA PRO A 293 19.03 0.32 -3.64
C PRO A 293 18.57 -0.56 -2.47
N ALA A 294 17.49 -0.15 -1.79
CA ALA A 294 16.99 -0.84 -0.60
C ALA A 294 18.13 -1.18 0.40
N VAL A 295 18.79 -0.14 0.91
CA VAL A 295 20.05 -0.25 1.68
C VAL A 295 19.94 -1.17 2.92
N ASN A 296 18.76 -1.25 3.54
CA ASN A 296 18.52 -2.09 4.72
C ASN A 296 17.88 -3.44 4.40
N LEU A 297 17.75 -3.81 3.12
CA LEU A 297 17.19 -5.08 2.70
C LEU A 297 18.00 -6.25 3.29
N SER A 298 17.33 -7.04 4.13
CA SER A 298 17.85 -8.25 4.77
C SER A 298 17.07 -9.51 4.38
N SER A 299 15.80 -9.36 3.99
CA SER A 299 14.91 -10.48 3.65
C SER A 299 14.29 -10.30 2.28
N LEU A 300 14.41 -11.34 1.44
CA LEU A 300 13.82 -11.43 0.11
C LEU A 300 12.83 -12.60 0.06
N GLN A 301 11.59 -12.31 -0.31
CA GLN A 301 10.59 -13.32 -0.63
C GLN A 301 10.11 -13.11 -2.07
N ILE A 302 10.25 -14.14 -2.89
CA ILE A 302 9.94 -14.12 -4.31
C ILE A 302 8.96 -15.25 -4.57
N ASP A 303 7.82 -14.93 -5.17
CA ASP A 303 6.76 -15.90 -5.43
C ASP A 303 6.24 -15.72 -6.86
N ASP A 304 6.11 -16.83 -7.59
CA ASP A 304 5.63 -16.86 -8.98
C ASP A 304 6.36 -15.92 -9.96
N CYS A 305 7.67 -15.69 -9.77
CA CYS A 305 8.48 -14.86 -10.65
C CYS A 305 9.42 -15.69 -11.53
N VAL A 306 9.21 -15.68 -12.85
CA VAL A 306 9.92 -16.57 -13.80
C VAL A 306 11.09 -15.91 -14.57
N ASN A 307 11.20 -14.58 -14.53
CA ASN A 307 12.10 -13.84 -15.45
C ASN A 307 13.54 -13.63 -14.92
N PHE A 308 13.95 -14.37 -13.88
CA PHE A 308 15.28 -14.28 -13.30
C PHE A 308 15.98 -15.63 -13.28
N THR A 309 17.28 -15.64 -12.98
CA THR A 309 18.09 -16.85 -12.82
C THR A 309 18.60 -17.00 -11.39
N ALA A 310 18.73 -18.23 -10.91
CA ALA A 310 19.26 -18.50 -9.57
C ALA A 310 20.67 -17.91 -9.35
N PRO A 311 21.63 -18.05 -10.29
CA PRO A 311 22.95 -17.42 -10.16
C PRO A 311 22.87 -15.90 -9.99
N ALA A 312 22.02 -15.20 -10.76
CA ALA A 312 21.89 -13.75 -10.65
C ALA A 312 21.36 -13.30 -9.28
N LEU A 313 20.38 -14.01 -8.71
CA LEU A 313 19.88 -13.72 -7.37
C LEU A 313 20.96 -13.97 -6.31
N MET A 314 21.64 -15.12 -6.41
CA MET A 314 22.69 -15.48 -5.46
C MET A 314 23.91 -14.55 -5.54
N GLU A 315 24.22 -14.00 -6.71
CA GLU A 315 25.23 -12.95 -6.85
C GLU A 315 24.84 -11.68 -6.08
N VAL A 316 23.57 -11.27 -6.08
CA VAL A 316 23.10 -10.11 -5.29
C VAL A 316 23.29 -10.38 -3.80
N VAL A 317 22.83 -11.54 -3.32
CA VAL A 317 22.94 -11.94 -1.91
C VAL A 317 24.40 -11.96 -1.49
N LYS A 318 25.26 -12.65 -2.26
CA LYS A 318 26.69 -12.72 -2.00
C LYS A 318 27.36 -11.37 -1.95
N PHE A 319 27.09 -10.55 -2.96
CA PHE A 319 27.71 -9.24 -3.06
C PHE A 319 27.33 -8.35 -1.88
N ARG A 320 26.08 -8.38 -1.42
CA ARG A 320 25.64 -7.57 -0.27
C ARG A 320 26.21 -8.09 1.06
N SER A 321 26.27 -9.40 1.25
CA SER A 321 26.83 -10.00 2.46
C SER A 321 28.35 -9.77 2.57
N ASP A 322 29.10 -9.90 1.46
CA ASP A 322 30.56 -9.70 1.46
C ASP A 322 30.96 -8.22 1.62
N ASN A 323 30.13 -7.28 1.15
CA ASN A 323 30.44 -5.84 1.17
C ASN A 323 29.80 -5.05 2.32
N HIS A 324 29.05 -5.71 3.21
CA HIS A 324 28.40 -5.07 4.35
C HIS A 324 29.40 -4.27 5.21
N ALA A 325 30.57 -4.84 5.53
CA ALA A 325 31.54 -4.19 6.41
C ALA A 325 32.18 -2.93 5.80
N ALA A 326 32.41 -2.90 4.48
CA ALA A 326 33.02 -1.78 3.79
C ALA A 326 32.12 -0.53 3.78
N TYR A 327 30.80 -0.72 3.80
CA TYR A 327 29.83 0.38 3.79
C TYR A 327 29.66 1.08 5.14
N LEU A 328 29.82 0.34 6.24
CA LEU A 328 29.85 0.92 7.58
C LEU A 328 30.98 1.95 7.75
N GLU A 329 32.02 1.91 6.92
CA GLU A 329 33.10 2.92 6.94
C GLU A 329 32.77 4.17 6.12
N LEU A 330 32.03 4.05 5.01
CA LEU A 330 31.58 5.18 4.20
C LEU A 330 30.51 6.03 4.92
N GLY A 331 29.66 5.42 5.73
CA GLY A 331 28.61 6.11 6.50
C GLY A 331 29.10 6.97 7.66
N LYS A 332 30.31 6.70 8.18
CA LYS A 332 30.89 7.43 9.34
C LYS A 332 31.40 8.83 9.00
N ALA A 333 31.49 9.19 7.73
CA ALA A 333 32.08 10.46 7.29
C ALA A 333 31.13 11.68 7.38
N GLY A 334 29.87 11.53 7.82
CA GLY A 334 28.94 12.67 7.81
C GLY A 334 27.67 12.60 8.66
N SER A 335 27.42 11.56 9.44
CA SER A 335 26.22 11.47 10.29
C SER A 335 26.46 10.61 11.53
N ASP A 336 26.09 11.12 12.72
CA ASP A 336 26.15 10.38 14.00
C ASP A 336 25.17 9.19 14.06
N LYS A 337 24.33 9.00 13.03
CA LYS A 337 23.50 7.79 12.90
C LYS A 337 24.22 6.77 12.03
N SER A 338 24.75 5.75 12.68
CA SER A 338 25.12 4.48 12.06
C SER A 338 23.95 4.00 11.18
N LEU A 339 24.08 4.10 9.87
CA LEU A 339 23.21 3.38 8.94
C LEU A 339 23.52 1.89 9.16
N ASN A 340 22.61 1.19 9.83
CA ASN A 340 22.66 -0.27 9.90
C ASN A 340 22.35 -0.79 8.50
N THR A 341 23.38 -1.00 7.70
CA THR A 341 23.26 -1.70 6.43
C THR A 341 23.13 -3.18 6.75
N ASP A 342 21.97 -3.79 6.54
CA ASP A 342 21.81 -5.21 6.85
C ASP A 342 22.28 -6.08 5.67
N SER A 343 22.89 -7.23 5.97
CA SER A 343 23.15 -8.28 4.98
C SER A 343 21.85 -9.01 4.63
N ILE A 344 21.75 -9.54 3.40
CA ILE A 344 20.64 -10.43 3.07
C ILE A 344 20.92 -11.80 3.69
N ASP A 345 20.15 -12.12 4.73
CA ASP A 345 20.27 -13.35 5.52
C ASP A 345 19.07 -14.29 5.35
N SER A 346 18.00 -13.81 4.73
CA SER A 346 16.79 -14.59 4.46
C SER A 346 16.38 -14.47 3.00
N VAL A 347 16.27 -15.61 2.32
CA VAL A 347 15.83 -15.73 0.93
C VAL A 347 14.83 -16.87 0.81
N SER A 348 13.65 -16.56 0.28
CA SER A 348 12.61 -17.52 -0.04
C SER A 348 12.18 -17.36 -1.49
N VAL A 349 12.26 -18.43 -2.28
CA VAL A 349 11.73 -18.49 -3.65
C VAL A 349 10.67 -19.59 -3.70
N THR A 350 9.43 -19.23 -4.05
CA THR A 350 8.29 -20.16 -4.12
C THR A 350 7.51 -20.04 -5.44
N GLY A 351 6.66 -21.03 -5.72
CA GLY A 351 5.74 -21.00 -6.88
C GLY A 351 6.46 -21.21 -8.20
N ARG A 352 6.02 -20.58 -9.28
CA ARG A 352 6.70 -20.66 -10.58
C ARG A 352 7.99 -19.85 -10.57
N GLY A 353 9.10 -20.48 -10.93
CA GLY A 353 10.40 -19.81 -10.91
C GLY A 353 11.54 -20.66 -11.46
N PRO A 354 12.74 -20.08 -11.58
CA PRO A 354 13.92 -20.82 -12.02
C PRO A 354 14.31 -21.90 -11.00
N PRO A 355 14.80 -23.08 -11.45
CA PRO A 355 15.32 -24.09 -10.54
C PRO A 355 16.55 -23.58 -9.79
N PHE A 356 16.74 -24.05 -8.56
CA PHE A 356 17.93 -23.74 -7.77
C PHE A 356 19.18 -24.38 -8.37
N THR A 357 20.25 -23.59 -8.54
CA THR A 357 21.54 -24.07 -9.03
C THR A 357 22.68 -23.44 -8.22
N LEU A 358 23.62 -24.27 -7.76
CA LEU A 358 24.76 -23.81 -6.96
C LEU A 358 25.97 -23.34 -7.77
N GLU A 359 25.97 -23.50 -9.10
CA GLU A 359 27.11 -23.37 -10.04
C GLU A 359 28.46 -22.94 -9.41
N ASP A 360 28.62 -21.66 -9.04
CA ASP A 360 29.87 -21.06 -8.55
C ASP A 360 29.92 -20.76 -7.03
N MET A 361 28.89 -21.15 -6.28
CA MET A 361 28.74 -20.86 -4.86
C MET A 361 29.00 -22.10 -4.00
N SER A 362 29.91 -21.98 -3.04
CA SER A 362 30.15 -23.07 -2.10
C SER A 362 29.00 -23.17 -1.10
N LEU A 363 28.50 -24.39 -0.87
CA LEU A 363 27.51 -24.68 0.17
C LEU A 363 27.95 -24.15 1.53
N HIS A 364 29.24 -24.26 1.85
CA HIS A 364 29.78 -23.74 3.11
C HIS A 364 29.59 -22.22 3.26
N TRP A 365 29.83 -21.44 2.20
CA TRP A 365 29.58 -19.99 2.22
C TRP A 365 28.09 -19.70 2.42
N LEU A 366 27.22 -20.47 1.77
CA LEU A 366 25.77 -20.32 1.87
C LEU A 366 25.28 -20.51 3.31
N TYR A 367 25.70 -21.60 3.98
CA TYR A 367 25.34 -21.88 5.37
C TYR A 367 25.94 -20.88 6.38
N ASP A 368 27.08 -20.27 6.07
CA ASP A 368 27.72 -19.27 6.93
C ASP A 368 27.07 -17.88 6.80
N LYS A 369 26.55 -17.54 5.62
CA LYS A 369 26.07 -16.18 5.30
C LYS A 369 24.55 -16.02 5.26
N ILE A 370 23.81 -17.10 5.05
CA ILE A 370 22.35 -17.07 4.94
C ILE A 370 21.80 -17.91 6.09
N GLU A 371 20.93 -17.30 6.90
CA GLU A 371 20.25 -17.97 7.99
C GLU A 371 19.09 -18.83 7.48
N ILE A 372 18.33 -18.28 6.53
CA ILE A 372 17.15 -18.93 5.96
C ILE A 372 17.24 -18.91 4.44
N LEU A 373 17.41 -20.09 3.85
CA LEU A 373 17.25 -20.30 2.42
C LEU A 373 16.16 -21.35 2.14
N THR A 374 15.09 -20.90 1.51
CA THR A 374 14.01 -21.76 1.00
C THR A 374 13.89 -21.57 -0.51
N TRP A 375 13.90 -22.66 -1.26
CA TRP A 375 13.69 -22.65 -2.70
C TRP A 375 12.76 -23.79 -3.06
N ASN A 376 11.55 -23.45 -3.48
CA ASN A 376 10.53 -24.38 -3.89
C ASN A 376 9.89 -23.88 -5.18
N THR A 377 10.39 -24.32 -6.33
CA THR A 377 9.91 -23.84 -7.61
C THR A 377 9.29 -24.92 -8.47
N GLU A 378 8.20 -24.59 -9.14
CA GLU A 378 7.59 -25.40 -10.19
C GLU A 378 8.03 -24.89 -11.56
N ASP A 379 8.45 -25.79 -12.45
CA ASP A 379 8.71 -25.46 -13.86
C ASP A 379 7.40 -25.40 -14.67
N ASP A 380 7.47 -24.95 -15.94
CA ASP A 380 6.30 -24.83 -16.83
C ASP A 380 5.65 -26.20 -17.16
N GLU A 381 6.36 -27.32 -16.92
CA GLU A 381 5.87 -28.69 -17.12
C GLU A 381 5.30 -29.30 -15.83
N GLY A 382 5.30 -28.57 -14.71
CA GLY A 382 4.86 -29.03 -13.40
C GLY A 382 5.89 -29.89 -12.65
N GLY A 383 7.15 -29.83 -13.06
CA GLY A 383 8.29 -30.39 -12.34
C GLY A 383 8.62 -29.56 -11.11
N GLU A 384 8.59 -30.18 -9.93
CA GLU A 384 8.89 -29.50 -8.67
C GLU A 384 10.39 -29.59 -8.34
N HIS A 385 10.98 -28.47 -7.91
CA HIS A 385 12.36 -28.35 -7.48
C HIS A 385 12.42 -27.78 -6.06
N TRP A 386 12.94 -28.59 -5.14
CA TRP A 386 12.98 -28.25 -3.71
C TRP A 386 14.41 -28.19 -3.20
N TYR A 387 14.71 -27.14 -2.45
CA TYR A 387 15.91 -26.98 -1.64
C TYR A 387 15.53 -26.21 -0.36
N GLN A 388 15.82 -26.79 0.79
CA GLN A 388 15.62 -26.14 2.09
C GLN A 388 16.87 -26.30 2.95
N GLN A 389 17.37 -25.20 3.49
CA GLN A 389 18.50 -25.21 4.41
C GLN A 389 18.13 -26.01 5.68
N GLY A 390 18.82 -27.14 5.92
CA GLY A 390 18.62 -27.99 7.09
C GLY A 390 18.03 -29.39 6.82
N ASP A 391 17.60 -29.70 5.59
CA ASP A 391 17.02 -31.01 5.26
C ASP A 391 18.07 -32.13 5.00
N GLU A 392 19.37 -31.84 5.13
CA GLU A 392 20.43 -32.84 4.97
C GLU A 392 20.46 -33.91 6.10
N GLU A 393 19.70 -33.74 7.20
CA GLU A 393 19.57 -34.80 8.22
C GLU A 393 18.59 -35.93 7.85
N ARG A 394 17.91 -35.90 6.68
CA ARG A 394 16.89 -36.92 6.32
C ARG A 394 17.10 -37.72 5.04
N CYS A 395 18.20 -37.52 4.30
CA CYS A 395 18.45 -38.23 3.03
C CYS A 395 19.70 -39.13 3.02
N PHE A 396 20.16 -39.59 4.18
CA PHE A 396 21.11 -40.71 4.28
C PHE A 396 20.57 -41.77 5.24
N ASP A 397 19.83 -42.74 4.69
CA ASP A 397 19.79 -44.14 5.15
C ASP A 397 19.57 -45.06 3.93
#